data_AF-A0A941AVV1-F1
#
_entry.id   AF-A0A941AVV1-F1
#
_cell.length_a   1.000
_cell.length_b   1.000
_cell.length_c   1.000
_cell.angle_alpha   90.00
_cell.angle_beta   90.00
_cell.angle_gamma   90.00
#
_symmetry.space_group_name_H-M   'P 1'
#
loop_
_entity.id
_entity.type
_entity.pdbx_description
1 polymer ?
#
loop_
_entity_poly.entity_id
_entity_poly.type
_entity_poly.pdbx_seq_one_letter_code
_entity_poly.pdbx_strand_id
1 'polypeptide(L)'
;MKKVLLAILLLVVTSVAYISCTKEQSEEQQSITGRDVIPLADYGFYHNEALALYYKNQNGVNQKTTNIIIDEMTADLTAKYPEKFKNVDVSDIKEAFKDIDPRNFDIALFWNSKKEELYRSNKLSRKLGSFVDAILKKDMEYDQYVVEIENFKKSNSLNLEEQNKLVVFESVLKSSNEYWSSTHNSTNKSNSKPGSKVIVADTLGALIFAYSGPGAIIAGGISSLFVNEALPPYEVAPLEPENPEILTPTIE
;
A
#
# COMPACT_ATOMS: atom_id res chain seq x y z
N MET A 1 -10.10 -3.73 64.53
CA MET A 1 -8.68 -3.71 64.06
C MET A 1 -8.42 -4.63 62.86
N LYS A 2 -8.78 -5.92 62.87
CA LYS A 2 -8.52 -6.84 61.73
C LYS A 2 -9.09 -6.38 60.37
N LYS A 3 -10.28 -5.76 60.36
CA LYS A 3 -10.92 -5.25 59.12
C LYS A 3 -10.22 -4.01 58.53
N VAL A 4 -9.60 -3.18 59.38
CA VAL A 4 -8.85 -1.98 58.94
C VAL A 4 -7.50 -2.40 58.36
N LEU A 5 -6.85 -3.40 58.96
CA LEU A 5 -5.59 -3.94 58.46
C LEU A 5 -5.76 -4.57 57.06
N LEU A 6 -6.87 -5.28 56.82
CA LEU A 6 -7.18 -5.91 55.54
C LEU A 6 -7.44 -4.86 54.43
N ALA A 7 -8.12 -3.77 54.76
CA ALA A 7 -8.38 -2.68 53.81
C ALA A 7 -7.10 -1.96 53.40
N ILE A 8 -6.16 -1.74 54.34
CA ILE A 8 -4.85 -1.15 54.05
C ILE A 8 -4.01 -2.10 53.18
N LEU A 9 -4.03 -3.41 53.46
CA LEU A 9 -3.28 -4.39 52.67
C LEU A 9 -3.77 -4.44 51.21
N LEU A 10 -5.09 -4.40 51.00
CA LEU A 10 -5.70 -4.37 49.65
C LEU A 10 -5.32 -3.09 48.88
N LEU A 11 -5.28 -1.94 49.55
CA LEU A 11 -4.85 -0.67 48.95
C LEU A 11 -3.37 -0.69 48.54
N VAL A 12 -2.50 -1.34 49.32
CA VAL A 12 -1.08 -1.47 48.97
C VAL A 12 -0.89 -2.39 47.78
N VAL A 13 -1.61 -3.52 47.71
CA VAL A 13 -1.50 -4.47 46.59
C VAL A 13 -1.99 -3.87 45.27
N THR A 14 -3.09 -3.10 45.29
CA THR A 14 -3.57 -2.42 44.07
C THR A 14 -2.62 -1.32 43.61
N SER A 15 -1.97 -0.62 44.54
CA SER A 15 -0.98 0.41 44.23
C SER A 15 0.29 -0.17 43.59
N VAL A 16 0.79 -1.32 44.10
CA VAL A 16 1.97 -1.99 43.54
C VAL A 16 1.67 -2.58 42.15
N ALA A 17 0.48 -3.16 41.95
CA ALA A 17 0.07 -3.65 40.63
C ALA A 17 -0.04 -2.50 39.60
N TYR A 18 -0.54 -1.33 40.01
CA TYR A 18 -0.63 -0.15 39.15
C TYR A 18 0.76 0.42 38.79
N ILE A 19 1.70 0.45 39.73
CA ILE A 19 3.08 0.89 39.50
C ILE A 19 3.84 -0.09 38.60
N SER A 20 3.58 -1.40 38.73
CA SER A 20 4.22 -2.41 37.88
C SER A 20 3.71 -2.37 36.43
N CYS A 21 2.40 -2.19 36.22
CA CYS A 21 1.83 -2.00 34.87
C CYS A 21 2.30 -0.69 34.20
N THR A 22 2.47 0.39 34.96
CA THR A 22 2.93 1.67 34.40
C THR A 22 4.42 1.67 34.07
N LYS A 23 5.24 0.86 34.77
CA LYS A 23 6.65 0.71 34.45
C LYS A 23 6.90 -0.05 33.15
N GLU A 24 6.19 -1.15 32.91
CA GLU A 24 6.28 -1.89 31.63
C GLU A 24 5.86 -1.01 30.45
N GLN A 25 4.82 -0.19 30.60
CA GLN A 25 4.41 0.74 29.54
C GLN A 25 5.42 1.87 29.29
N SER A 26 6.16 2.29 30.32
CA SER A 26 7.13 3.40 30.20
C SER A 26 8.49 2.98 29.62
N GLU A 27 8.90 1.73 29.84
CA GLU A 27 10.19 1.23 29.34
C GLU A 27 10.11 0.83 27.85
N GLU A 28 8.94 0.46 27.33
CA GLU A 28 8.73 0.19 25.91
C GLU A 28 8.64 1.47 25.06
N GLN A 29 8.24 2.60 25.67
CA GLN A 29 8.18 3.91 24.99
C GLN A 29 9.51 4.69 24.96
N GLN A 30 10.51 4.30 25.75
CA GLN A 30 11.79 5.04 25.84
C GLN A 30 12.89 4.60 24.87
N SER A 31 12.66 3.61 23.98
CA SER A 31 13.66 3.20 22.96
C SER A 31 13.42 3.75 21.54
N ILE A 32 12.37 4.55 21.30
CA ILE A 32 11.98 5.02 19.95
C ILE A 32 12.34 6.50 19.69
N THR A 33 13.06 7.17 20.59
CA THR A 33 13.47 8.59 20.43
C THR A 33 14.68 8.81 19.51
N GLY A 34 14.98 7.86 18.61
CA GLY A 34 16.08 7.96 17.65
C GLY A 34 15.81 7.39 16.26
N ARG A 35 14.56 6.98 15.95
CA ARG A 35 14.17 6.64 14.57
C ARG A 35 13.35 7.78 14.00
N ASP A 36 13.77 8.22 12.83
CA ASP A 36 13.16 9.30 12.08
C ASP A 36 11.87 8.79 11.42
N VAL A 37 10.80 8.62 12.21
CA VAL A 37 9.53 8.01 11.78
C VAL A 37 8.98 8.72 10.54
N ILE A 38 8.58 7.96 9.52
CA ILE A 38 7.89 8.49 8.33
C ILE A 38 6.47 8.89 8.75
N PRO A 39 6.06 10.16 8.60
CA PRO A 39 4.68 10.56 8.82
C PRO A 39 3.73 9.79 7.90
N LEU A 40 2.58 9.32 8.42
CA LEU A 40 1.62 8.53 7.63
C LEU A 40 1.14 9.25 6.37
N ALA A 41 1.03 10.57 6.43
CA ALA A 41 0.66 11.42 5.29
C ALA A 41 1.70 11.43 4.16
N ASP A 42 2.95 11.06 4.45
CA ASP A 42 4.05 11.04 3.47
C ASP A 42 4.21 9.67 2.79
N TYR A 43 3.41 8.66 3.17
CA TYR A 43 3.54 7.30 2.60
C TYR A 43 3.37 7.29 1.08
N GLY A 44 2.42 8.06 0.55
CA GLY A 44 2.19 8.22 -0.89
C GLY A 44 3.37 8.81 -1.64
N PHE A 45 4.09 9.77 -1.04
CA PHE A 45 5.32 10.32 -1.62
C PHE A 45 6.38 9.23 -1.77
N TYR A 46 6.71 8.53 -0.68
CA TYR A 46 7.72 7.48 -0.70
C TYR A 46 7.32 6.28 -1.55
N HIS A 47 6.02 6.01 -1.68
CA HIS A 47 5.46 4.99 -2.57
C HIS A 47 5.81 5.29 -4.03
N ASN A 48 5.52 6.51 -4.49
CA ASN A 48 5.86 6.92 -5.85
C ASN A 48 7.36 6.93 -6.09
N GLU A 49 8.14 7.33 -5.08
CA GLU A 49 9.60 7.27 -5.11
C GLU A 49 10.10 5.83 -5.30
N ALA A 50 9.49 4.86 -4.62
CA ALA A 50 9.83 3.44 -4.75
C ALA A 50 9.59 2.95 -6.19
N LEU A 51 8.42 3.26 -6.75
CA LEU A 51 8.07 2.93 -8.13
C LEU A 51 9.02 3.59 -9.13
N ALA A 52 9.26 4.89 -8.98
CA ALA A 52 10.13 5.66 -9.88
C ALA A 52 11.57 5.13 -9.87
N LEU A 53 12.12 4.80 -8.69
CA LEU A 53 13.45 4.21 -8.58
C LEU A 53 13.51 2.83 -9.21
N TYR A 54 12.51 1.98 -8.96
CA TYR A 54 12.45 0.65 -9.53
C TYR A 54 12.43 0.70 -11.07
N TYR A 55 11.54 1.49 -11.68
CA TYR A 55 11.47 1.64 -13.13
C TYR A 55 12.72 2.29 -13.73
N LYS A 56 13.43 3.14 -12.97
CA LYS A 56 14.68 3.75 -13.41
C LYS A 56 15.85 2.76 -13.39
N ASN A 57 15.93 1.91 -12.37
CA ASN A 57 17.10 1.08 -12.11
C ASN A 57 16.94 -0.35 -12.66
N GLN A 58 15.71 -0.80 -12.92
CA GLN A 58 15.37 -2.19 -13.21
C GLN A 58 14.60 -2.35 -14.52
N ASN A 59 14.79 -3.48 -15.21
CA ASN A 59 14.11 -3.82 -16.46
C ASN A 59 12.77 -4.55 -16.22
N GLY A 60 11.89 -3.99 -15.41
CA GLY A 60 10.58 -4.57 -15.08
C GLY A 60 10.67 -5.85 -14.23
N VAL A 61 9.70 -6.75 -14.36
CA VAL A 61 9.57 -7.97 -13.53
C VAL A 61 10.10 -9.26 -14.18
N ASN A 62 10.59 -9.19 -15.43
CA ASN A 62 10.96 -10.37 -16.20
C ASN A 62 12.06 -11.18 -15.53
N GLN A 63 11.83 -12.49 -15.38
CA GLN A 63 12.77 -13.46 -14.79
C GLN A 63 13.14 -13.18 -13.32
N LYS A 64 12.39 -12.33 -12.62
CA LYS A 64 12.58 -12.04 -11.20
C LYS A 64 11.51 -12.75 -10.37
N THR A 65 11.90 -13.28 -9.22
CA THR A 65 10.94 -13.72 -8.20
C THR A 65 10.41 -12.50 -7.45
N THR A 66 9.23 -12.60 -6.83
CA THR A 66 8.68 -11.50 -6.03
C THR A 66 9.63 -11.03 -4.93
N ASN A 67 10.33 -11.97 -4.27
CA ASN A 67 11.29 -11.61 -3.21
C ASN A 67 12.43 -10.74 -3.73
N ILE A 68 12.94 -11.02 -4.93
CA ILE A 68 13.98 -10.19 -5.56
C ILE A 68 13.46 -8.77 -5.81
N ILE A 69 12.23 -8.65 -6.31
CA ILE A 69 11.61 -7.34 -6.60
C ILE A 69 11.42 -6.54 -5.29
N ILE A 70 10.93 -7.18 -4.23
CA ILE A 70 10.78 -6.56 -2.90
C ILE A 70 12.15 -6.10 -2.37
N ASP A 71 13.18 -6.93 -2.51
CA ASP A 71 14.54 -6.61 -2.06
C ASP A 71 15.14 -5.43 -2.82
N GLU A 72 14.94 -5.38 -4.14
CA GLU A 72 15.42 -4.28 -4.98
C GLU A 72 14.72 -2.96 -4.64
N MET A 73 13.38 -2.94 -4.51
CA MET A 73 12.65 -1.72 -4.12
C MET A 73 13.06 -1.23 -2.74
N THR A 74 13.25 -2.16 -1.79
CA THR A 74 13.70 -1.83 -0.43
C THR A 74 15.12 -1.29 -0.44
N ALA A 75 16.03 -1.88 -1.23
CA ALA A 75 17.40 -1.43 -1.37
C ALA A 75 17.49 -0.03 -2.01
N ASP A 76 16.69 0.22 -3.05
CA ASP A 76 16.63 1.52 -3.73
C ASP A 76 16.18 2.65 -2.79
N LEU A 77 15.11 2.41 -2.01
CA LEU A 77 14.67 3.38 -1.00
C LEU A 77 15.67 3.53 0.14
N THR A 78 16.30 2.44 0.58
CA THR A 78 17.33 2.49 1.63
C THR A 78 18.55 3.28 1.18
N ALA A 79 18.96 3.15 -0.08
CA ALA A 79 20.07 3.90 -0.63
C ALA A 79 19.76 5.40 -0.73
N LYS A 80 18.54 5.78 -1.15
CA LYS A 80 18.15 7.19 -1.31
C LYS A 80 17.77 7.86 0.01
N TYR A 81 17.12 7.13 0.92
CA TYR A 81 16.56 7.61 2.19
C TYR A 81 16.97 6.71 3.37
N PRO A 82 18.27 6.58 3.67
CA PRO A 82 18.77 5.62 4.67
C PRO A 82 18.18 5.82 6.07
N GLU A 83 18.02 7.06 6.51
CA GLU A 83 17.45 7.38 7.84
C GLU A 83 15.99 6.91 7.98
N LYS A 84 15.27 6.79 6.86
CA LYS A 84 13.87 6.36 6.82
C LYS A 84 13.71 4.85 6.60
N PHE A 85 14.63 4.21 5.86
CA PHE A 85 14.44 2.84 5.37
C PHE A 85 15.46 1.78 5.87
N LYS A 86 16.53 2.17 6.57
CA LYS A 86 17.64 1.25 6.97
C LYS A 86 17.21 -0.04 7.70
N ASN A 87 16.10 -0.03 8.44
CA ASN A 87 15.64 -1.17 9.23
C ASN A 87 14.19 -1.55 8.92
N VAL A 88 13.75 -1.36 7.68
CA VAL A 88 12.38 -1.74 7.29
C VAL A 88 12.27 -3.26 7.25
N ASP A 89 11.29 -3.77 7.98
CA ASP A 89 10.92 -5.18 7.93
C ASP A 89 9.92 -5.42 6.79
N VAL A 90 10.30 -6.30 5.86
CA VAL A 90 9.50 -6.72 4.72
C VAL A 90 9.17 -8.21 4.74
N SER A 91 9.42 -8.89 5.87
CA SER A 91 9.22 -10.34 6.01
C SER A 91 7.77 -10.77 5.75
N ASP A 92 6.81 -10.08 6.36
CA ASP A 92 5.37 -10.33 6.16
C ASP A 92 4.93 -10.11 4.71
N ILE A 93 5.56 -9.16 4.00
CA ILE A 93 5.27 -8.88 2.59
C ILE A 93 5.83 -10.00 1.72
N LYS A 94 7.08 -10.40 1.95
CA LYS A 94 7.69 -11.54 1.24
C LYS A 94 6.88 -12.81 1.42
N GLU A 95 6.46 -13.10 2.65
CA GLU A 95 5.63 -14.28 2.94
C GLU A 95 4.27 -14.20 2.23
N ALA A 96 3.65 -13.02 2.22
CA ALA A 96 2.36 -12.87 1.57
C ALA A 96 2.42 -13.05 0.04
N PHE A 97 3.54 -12.67 -0.59
CA PHE A 97 3.72 -12.70 -2.03
C PHE A 97 4.62 -13.85 -2.56
N LYS A 98 5.08 -14.77 -1.71
CA LYS A 98 6.09 -15.78 -2.05
C LYS A 98 5.74 -16.67 -3.26
N ASP A 99 4.45 -17.00 -3.44
CA ASP A 99 3.94 -17.90 -4.48
C ASP A 99 3.17 -17.16 -5.58
N ILE A 100 3.30 -15.83 -5.64
CA ILE A 100 2.62 -15.01 -6.63
C ILE A 100 3.47 -14.89 -7.89
N ASP A 101 2.88 -15.23 -9.03
CA ASP A 101 3.42 -14.87 -10.35
C ASP A 101 3.04 -13.42 -10.67
N PRO A 102 4.01 -12.49 -10.77
CA PRO A 102 3.74 -11.09 -11.08
C PRO A 102 2.90 -10.88 -12.36
N ARG A 103 3.00 -11.79 -13.33
CA ARG A 103 2.31 -11.66 -14.63
C ARG A 103 0.87 -12.17 -14.62
N ASN A 104 0.44 -12.82 -13.54
CA ASN A 104 -0.90 -13.35 -13.36
C ASN A 104 -1.54 -12.81 -12.07
N PHE A 105 -1.02 -11.69 -11.56
CA PHE A 105 -1.49 -11.10 -10.31
C PHE A 105 -2.85 -10.42 -10.50
N ASP A 106 -3.79 -10.76 -9.62
CA ASP A 106 -5.09 -10.11 -9.48
C ASP A 106 -5.27 -9.69 -8.02
N ILE A 107 -5.44 -8.39 -7.80
CA ILE A 107 -5.54 -7.82 -6.44
C ILE A 107 -6.77 -8.32 -5.69
N ALA A 108 -7.88 -8.63 -6.37
CA ALA A 108 -9.08 -9.16 -5.73
C ALA A 108 -8.90 -10.62 -5.32
N LEU A 109 -8.25 -11.44 -6.15
CA LEU A 109 -7.88 -12.81 -5.78
C LEU A 109 -6.89 -12.82 -4.62
N PHE A 110 -5.88 -11.96 -4.66
CA PHE A 110 -4.92 -11.78 -3.58
C PHE A 110 -5.62 -11.42 -2.27
N TRP A 111 -6.45 -10.38 -2.28
CA TRP A 111 -7.24 -9.96 -1.12
C TRP A 111 -8.09 -11.10 -0.55
N ASN A 112 -8.84 -11.81 -1.39
CA ASN A 112 -9.69 -12.92 -0.96
C ASN A 112 -8.90 -14.08 -0.36
N SER A 113 -7.67 -14.31 -0.82
CA SER A 113 -6.78 -15.34 -0.27
C SER A 113 -6.22 -14.98 1.12
N LYS A 114 -6.07 -13.68 1.43
CA LYS A 114 -5.41 -13.20 2.66
C LYS A 114 -6.36 -12.67 3.74
N LYS A 115 -7.55 -12.18 3.37
CA LYS A 115 -8.40 -11.41 4.29
C LYS A 115 -8.78 -12.13 5.59
N GLU A 116 -9.08 -13.43 5.54
CA GLU A 116 -9.43 -14.17 6.77
C GLU A 116 -8.23 -14.38 7.70
N GLU A 117 -7.02 -14.53 7.17
CA GLU A 117 -5.80 -14.57 7.98
C GLU A 117 -5.53 -13.22 8.66
N LEU A 118 -5.70 -12.13 7.91
CA LEU A 118 -5.54 -10.76 8.43
C LEU A 118 -6.56 -10.43 9.52
N TYR A 119 -7.79 -10.94 9.42
CA TYR A 119 -8.79 -10.79 10.47
C TYR A 119 -8.43 -11.61 11.72
N ARG A 120 -8.00 -12.86 11.56
CA ARG A 120 -7.64 -13.72 12.70
C ARG A 120 -6.42 -13.23 13.47
N SER A 121 -5.48 -12.60 12.76
CA SER A 121 -4.27 -12.02 13.35
C SER A 121 -4.46 -10.59 13.87
N ASN A 122 -5.68 -10.04 13.81
CA ASN A 122 -5.98 -8.65 14.14
C ASN A 122 -5.17 -7.60 13.35
N LYS A 123 -4.50 -7.99 12.26
CA LYS A 123 -3.77 -7.09 11.37
C LYS A 123 -4.70 -6.19 10.57
N LEU A 124 -5.95 -6.60 10.37
CA LEU A 124 -7.00 -5.80 9.73
C LEU A 124 -8.35 -6.06 10.40
N SER A 125 -9.16 -5.02 10.59
CA SER A 125 -10.51 -5.20 11.12
C SER A 125 -11.47 -5.66 10.02
N ARG A 126 -12.51 -6.42 10.39
CA ARG A 126 -13.58 -6.79 9.43
C ARG A 126 -14.29 -5.57 8.84
N LYS A 127 -14.30 -4.45 9.56
CA LYS A 127 -14.89 -3.18 9.11
C LYS A 127 -14.09 -2.58 7.95
N LEU A 128 -12.78 -2.44 8.10
CA LEU A 128 -11.90 -2.03 7.00
C LEU A 128 -11.90 -3.06 5.86
N GLY A 129 -11.95 -4.34 6.18
CA GLY A 129 -12.05 -5.38 5.15
C GLY A 129 -13.35 -5.33 4.34
N SER A 130 -14.48 -4.95 4.96
CA SER A 130 -15.74 -4.72 4.23
C SER A 130 -15.65 -3.52 3.29
N PHE A 131 -14.88 -2.49 3.67
CA PHE A 131 -14.57 -1.36 2.80
C PHE A 131 -13.71 -1.78 1.60
N VAL A 132 -12.70 -2.62 1.80
CA VAL A 132 -11.90 -3.21 0.71
C VAL A 132 -12.78 -4.04 -0.22
N ASP A 133 -13.66 -4.90 0.31
CA ASP A 133 -14.61 -5.68 -0.48
C ASP A 133 -15.55 -4.78 -1.31
N ALA A 134 -15.92 -3.60 -0.80
CA ALA A 134 -16.74 -2.63 -1.53
C ALA A 134 -15.97 -1.93 -2.65
N ILE A 135 -14.71 -1.54 -2.40
CA ILE A 135 -13.82 -0.97 -3.41
C ILE A 135 -13.61 -1.93 -4.57
N LEU A 136 -13.24 -3.18 -4.28
CA LEU A 136 -12.89 -4.17 -5.32
C LEU A 136 -14.07 -4.58 -6.21
N LYS A 137 -15.31 -4.33 -5.78
CA LYS A 137 -16.52 -4.64 -6.57
C LYS A 137 -16.90 -3.55 -7.56
N LYS A 138 -16.39 -2.33 -7.39
CA LYS A 138 -16.78 -1.17 -8.17
C LYS A 138 -15.63 -0.78 -9.09
N ASP A 139 -15.94 -0.47 -10.35
CA ASP A 139 -14.99 0.22 -11.22
C ASP A 139 -15.16 1.72 -11.00
N MET A 140 -14.42 2.25 -10.01
CA MET A 140 -14.50 3.66 -9.61
C MET A 140 -13.35 4.48 -10.16
N GLU A 141 -13.65 5.72 -10.49
CA GLU A 141 -12.67 6.78 -10.75
C GLU A 141 -12.16 7.40 -9.43
N TYR A 142 -11.05 8.13 -9.50
CA TYR A 142 -10.40 8.75 -8.32
C TYR A 142 -11.37 9.56 -7.44
N ASP A 143 -12.15 10.47 -8.02
CA ASP A 143 -13.08 11.30 -7.26
C ASP A 143 -14.17 10.47 -6.55
N GLN A 144 -14.56 9.34 -7.14
CA GLN A 144 -15.52 8.42 -6.52
C GLN A 144 -14.90 7.69 -5.33
N TYR A 145 -13.62 7.35 -5.37
CA TYR A 145 -12.90 6.80 -4.21
C TYR A 145 -12.87 7.79 -3.05
N VAL A 146 -12.55 9.07 -3.32
CA VAL A 146 -12.51 10.12 -2.29
C VAL A 146 -13.87 10.23 -1.58
N VAL A 147 -14.96 10.22 -2.35
CA VAL A 147 -16.32 10.26 -1.79
C VAL A 147 -16.63 9.00 -0.97
N GLU A 148 -16.26 7.82 -1.45
CA GLU A 148 -16.50 6.55 -0.75
C GLU A 148 -15.75 6.48 0.59
N ILE A 149 -14.49 6.95 0.64
CA ILE A 149 -13.70 7.03 1.88
C ILE A 149 -14.38 7.95 2.89
N GLU A 150 -14.79 9.15 2.47
CA GLU A 150 -15.44 10.12 3.34
C GLU A 150 -16.78 9.60 3.86
N ASN A 151 -17.55 8.91 3.02
CA ASN A 151 -18.77 8.23 3.46
C ASN A 151 -18.46 7.12 4.46
N PHE A 152 -17.45 6.30 4.20
CA PHE A 152 -17.03 5.24 5.12
C PHE A 152 -16.64 5.80 6.50
N LYS A 153 -15.84 6.88 6.55
CA LYS A 153 -15.47 7.57 7.79
C LYS A 153 -16.67 8.13 8.55
N LYS A 154 -17.64 8.74 7.84
CA LYS A 154 -18.86 9.31 8.46
C LYS A 154 -19.79 8.25 9.02
N SER A 155 -19.93 7.13 8.32
CA SER A 155 -20.86 6.05 8.69
C SER A 155 -20.29 5.08 9.72
N ASN A 156 -19.01 5.20 10.08
CA ASN A 156 -18.36 4.25 10.97
C ASN A 156 -17.56 4.96 12.08
N SER A 157 -17.71 4.47 13.31
CA SER A 157 -16.80 4.84 14.40
C SER A 157 -15.50 4.04 14.26
N LEU A 158 -14.42 4.71 13.86
CA LEU A 158 -13.10 4.09 13.64
C LEU A 158 -12.20 4.27 14.87
N ASN A 159 -11.49 3.21 15.27
CA ASN A 159 -10.44 3.35 16.28
C ASN A 159 -9.18 4.00 15.69
N LEU A 160 -8.21 4.36 16.54
CA LEU A 160 -6.99 5.06 16.09
C LEU A 160 -6.20 4.25 15.05
N GLU A 161 -6.10 2.94 15.21
CA GLU A 161 -5.40 2.08 14.25
C GLU A 161 -6.11 2.08 12.89
N GLU A 162 -7.44 1.96 12.87
CA GLU A 162 -8.24 2.02 11.66
C GLU A 162 -8.12 3.38 10.96
N GLN A 163 -8.09 4.48 11.74
CA GLN A 163 -7.87 5.83 11.22
C GLN A 163 -6.48 5.95 10.59
N ASN A 164 -5.43 5.48 11.26
CA ASN A 164 -4.07 5.51 10.74
C ASN A 164 -3.93 4.74 9.41
N LYS A 165 -4.57 3.57 9.31
CA LYS A 165 -4.60 2.77 8.07
C LYS A 165 -5.32 3.51 6.93
N LEU A 166 -6.40 4.23 7.22
CA LEU A 166 -7.05 5.07 6.22
C LEU A 166 -6.20 6.28 5.80
N VAL A 167 -5.44 6.90 6.72
CA VAL A 167 -4.51 7.98 6.35
C VAL A 167 -3.47 7.47 5.35
N VAL A 168 -2.91 6.27 5.57
CA VAL A 168 -2.00 5.63 4.61
C VAL A 168 -2.71 5.37 3.27
N PHE A 169 -3.91 4.81 3.30
CA PHE A 169 -4.74 4.59 2.11
C PHE A 169 -4.93 5.91 1.33
N GLU A 170 -5.37 6.99 1.96
CA GLU A 170 -5.63 8.27 1.29
C GLU A 170 -4.36 8.91 0.73
N SER A 171 -3.26 8.84 1.48
CA SER A 171 -1.96 9.34 1.04
C SER A 171 -1.51 8.62 -0.24
N VAL A 172 -1.56 7.27 -0.23
CA VAL A 172 -1.17 6.47 -1.39
C VAL A 172 -2.15 6.63 -2.56
N LEU A 173 -3.46 6.70 -2.31
CA LEU A 173 -4.47 6.93 -3.35
C LEU A 173 -4.20 8.21 -4.12
N LYS A 174 -3.99 9.33 -3.40
CA LYS A 174 -3.69 10.63 -3.98
C LYS A 174 -2.40 10.59 -4.81
N SER A 175 -1.32 10.12 -4.20
CA SER A 175 -0.01 10.08 -4.86
C SER A 175 0.01 9.13 -6.05
N SER A 176 -0.63 7.96 -5.94
CA SER A 176 -0.75 6.99 -7.02
C SER A 176 -1.51 7.59 -8.20
N ASN A 177 -2.64 8.27 -7.96
CA ASN A 177 -3.37 8.97 -9.00
C ASN A 177 -2.50 10.04 -9.70
N GLU A 178 -1.73 10.82 -8.95
CA GLU A 178 -0.80 11.81 -9.50
C GLU A 178 0.31 11.15 -10.35
N TYR A 179 0.89 10.05 -9.87
CA TYR A 179 1.94 9.31 -10.57
C TYR A 179 1.44 8.78 -11.90
N TRP A 180 0.42 7.94 -11.88
CA TRP A 180 -0.08 7.25 -13.06
C TRP A 180 -0.76 8.18 -14.08
N SER A 181 -1.32 9.32 -13.63
CA SER A 181 -1.88 10.34 -14.52
C SER A 181 -0.80 11.20 -15.20
N SER A 182 0.39 11.34 -14.59
CA SER A 182 1.49 12.16 -15.13
C SER A 182 2.53 11.38 -15.92
N THR A 183 2.71 10.07 -15.65
CA THR A 183 3.54 9.18 -16.46
C THR A 183 2.87 8.83 -17.78
N HIS A 184 3.02 9.70 -18.77
CA HIS A 184 2.36 9.53 -20.07
C HIS A 184 2.94 8.42 -20.96
N ASN A 185 4.08 7.78 -20.62
CA ASN A 185 4.84 6.93 -21.57
C ASN A 185 5.88 5.94 -20.97
N SER A 186 5.91 5.63 -19.67
CA SER A 186 7.07 4.92 -19.08
C SER A 186 7.00 3.39 -19.06
N THR A 187 5.88 2.76 -19.43
CA THR A 187 5.82 1.29 -19.55
C THR A 187 5.51 0.91 -21.01
N ASN A 188 6.53 0.40 -21.71
CA ASN A 188 6.48 -0.02 -23.14
C ASN A 188 5.42 -1.10 -23.48
N LYS A 189 4.52 -1.45 -22.56
CA LYS A 189 3.41 -2.38 -22.76
C LYS A 189 2.02 -1.73 -22.67
N SER A 190 1.90 -0.51 -22.14
CA SER A 190 0.59 0.09 -21.83
C SER A 190 0.42 1.44 -22.52
N ASN A 191 -0.11 1.44 -23.74
CA ASN A 191 -0.74 2.63 -24.33
C ASN A 191 -2.16 2.87 -23.76
N SER A 192 -2.63 2.04 -22.83
CA SER A 192 -3.71 2.42 -21.92
C SER A 192 -3.15 3.33 -20.83
N LYS A 193 -3.85 4.41 -20.48
CA LYS A 193 -3.66 5.05 -19.18
C LYS A 193 -3.71 3.94 -18.12
N PRO A 194 -2.74 3.80 -17.21
CA PRO A 194 -2.83 2.85 -16.12
C PRO A 194 -4.20 3.01 -15.47
N GLY A 195 -5.06 2.00 -15.63
CA GLY A 195 -6.47 2.13 -15.28
C GLY A 195 -6.65 2.27 -13.77
N SER A 196 -7.86 2.65 -13.36
CA SER A 196 -8.34 2.63 -11.96
C SER A 196 -7.79 1.45 -11.14
N LYS A 197 -7.66 0.27 -11.75
CA LYS A 197 -7.12 -0.97 -11.16
C LYS A 197 -5.70 -0.86 -10.61
N VAL A 198 -4.79 -0.12 -11.27
CA VAL A 198 -3.41 0.03 -10.83
C VAL A 198 -3.36 0.91 -9.58
N ILE A 199 -4.12 2.01 -9.59
CA ILE A 199 -4.28 2.91 -8.44
C ILE A 199 -4.91 2.19 -7.24
N VAL A 200 -5.92 1.35 -7.51
CA VAL A 200 -6.53 0.49 -6.49
C VAL A 200 -5.51 -0.48 -5.91
N ALA A 201 -4.69 -1.11 -6.75
CA ALA A 201 -3.68 -2.06 -6.28
C ALA A 201 -2.63 -1.39 -5.38
N ASP A 202 -2.14 -0.21 -5.76
CA ASP A 202 -1.26 0.61 -4.89
C ASP A 202 -1.87 0.81 -3.52
N THR A 203 -3.09 1.34 -3.54
CA THR A 203 -3.76 1.81 -2.34
C THR A 203 -4.14 0.65 -1.42
N LEU A 204 -4.61 -0.46 -1.99
CA LEU A 204 -4.96 -1.66 -1.24
C LEU A 204 -3.73 -2.40 -0.72
N GLY A 205 -2.66 -2.49 -1.52
CA GLY A 205 -1.38 -3.04 -1.07
C GLY A 205 -0.87 -2.30 0.16
N ALA A 206 -0.88 -0.96 0.13
CA ALA A 206 -0.47 -0.15 1.26
C ALA A 206 -1.41 -0.31 2.48
N LEU A 207 -2.74 -0.30 2.29
CA LEU A 207 -3.70 -0.46 3.38
C LEU A 207 -3.58 -1.84 4.06
N ILE A 208 -3.48 -2.91 3.28
CA ILE A 208 -3.40 -4.29 3.78
C ILE A 208 -2.18 -4.44 4.68
N PHE A 209 -1.04 -3.83 4.32
CA PHE A 209 0.22 -3.92 5.04
C PHE A 209 0.55 -2.69 5.89
N ALA A 210 -0.40 -1.81 6.16
CA ALA A 210 -0.18 -0.60 6.96
C ALA A 210 0.31 -0.91 8.39
N TYR A 211 0.04 -2.11 8.91
CA TYR A 211 0.58 -2.59 10.18
C TYR A 211 2.10 -2.85 10.14
N SER A 212 2.70 -3.01 8.96
CA SER A 212 4.15 -3.24 8.75
C SER A 212 4.96 -1.94 8.69
N GLY A 213 4.38 -0.79 9.08
CA GLY A 213 5.06 0.50 9.06
C GLY A 213 5.51 0.87 7.64
N PRO A 214 6.76 1.30 7.42
CA PRO A 214 7.26 1.64 6.08
C PRO A 214 7.20 0.48 5.06
N GLY A 215 7.06 -0.78 5.51
CA GLY A 215 6.84 -1.90 4.59
C GLY A 215 5.58 -1.72 3.72
N ALA A 216 4.56 -1.01 4.21
CA ALA A 216 3.34 -0.71 3.45
C ALA A 216 3.63 0.05 2.14
N ILE A 217 4.66 0.89 2.13
CA ILE A 217 5.11 1.65 0.96
C ILE A 217 5.56 0.69 -0.15
N ILE A 218 6.35 -0.32 0.22
CA ILE A 218 6.82 -1.37 -0.70
C ILE A 218 5.64 -2.24 -1.14
N ALA A 219 4.76 -2.63 -0.20
CA ALA A 219 3.59 -3.46 -0.50
C ALA A 219 2.63 -2.81 -1.51
N GLY A 220 2.41 -1.49 -1.42
CA GLY A 220 1.66 -0.74 -2.42
C GLY A 220 2.33 -0.82 -3.79
N GLY A 221 3.61 -0.45 -3.85
CA GLY A 221 4.35 -0.38 -5.12
C GLY A 221 4.50 -1.74 -5.83
N ILE A 222 4.72 -2.85 -5.10
CA ILE A 222 4.74 -4.18 -5.74
C ILE A 222 3.36 -4.58 -6.28
N SER A 223 2.28 -4.16 -5.59
CA SER A 223 0.91 -4.54 -5.98
C SER A 223 0.53 -3.91 -7.31
N SER A 224 0.80 -2.63 -7.52
CA SER A 224 0.57 -1.99 -8.82
C SER A 224 1.53 -2.44 -9.89
N LEU A 225 2.82 -2.63 -9.56
CA LEU A 225 3.80 -3.13 -10.51
C LEU A 225 3.31 -4.46 -11.11
N PHE A 226 2.78 -5.36 -10.28
CA PHE A 226 2.29 -6.65 -10.73
C PHE A 226 0.98 -6.54 -11.50
N VAL A 227 0.02 -5.73 -11.04
CA VAL A 227 -1.20 -5.48 -11.83
C VAL A 227 -0.85 -4.91 -13.19
N ASN A 228 0.07 -3.94 -13.27
CA ASN A 228 0.50 -3.33 -14.51
C ASN A 228 1.21 -4.34 -15.45
N GLU A 229 1.97 -5.29 -14.92
CA GLU A 229 2.62 -6.34 -15.71
C GLU A 229 1.69 -7.48 -16.15
N ALA A 230 0.62 -7.71 -15.41
CA ALA A 230 -0.43 -8.68 -15.75
C ALA A 230 -1.41 -8.17 -16.82
N LEU A 231 -1.40 -6.87 -17.12
CA LEU A 231 -2.19 -6.33 -18.24
C LEU A 231 -1.65 -6.87 -19.57
N PRO A 232 -2.52 -7.36 -20.48
CA PRO A 232 -2.08 -7.83 -21.78
C PRO A 232 -1.41 -6.68 -22.57
N PRO A 233 -0.31 -6.94 -23.31
CA PRO A 233 0.21 -5.96 -24.24
C PRO A 233 -0.87 -5.66 -25.28
N TYR A 234 -1.16 -4.37 -25.53
CA TYR A 234 -2.13 -3.99 -26.56
C TYR A 234 -1.60 -4.43 -27.93
N GLU A 235 -2.38 -5.23 -28.67
CA GLU A 235 -2.20 -5.35 -30.12
C GLU A 235 -2.48 -3.96 -30.70
N VAL A 236 -1.42 -3.26 -31.12
CA VAL A 236 -1.58 -2.00 -31.87
C VAL A 236 -2.44 -2.36 -33.09
N ALA A 237 -3.68 -1.85 -33.14
CA ALA A 237 -4.51 -1.97 -34.32
C ALA A 237 -3.65 -1.57 -35.53
N PRO A 238 -3.60 -2.38 -36.59
CA PRO A 238 -2.80 -2.04 -37.77
C PRO A 238 -3.16 -0.61 -38.17
N LEU A 239 -2.15 0.25 -38.30
CA LEU A 239 -2.35 1.59 -38.87
C LEU A 239 -3.13 1.38 -40.16
N GLU A 240 -4.36 1.92 -40.22
CA GLU A 240 -5.08 1.95 -41.48
C GLU A 240 -4.13 2.59 -42.50
N PRO A 241 -3.88 1.93 -43.65
CA PRO A 241 -2.99 2.50 -44.64
C PRO A 241 -3.50 3.89 -44.99
N GLU A 242 -2.66 4.90 -44.79
CA GLU A 242 -2.93 6.27 -45.22
C GLU A 242 -3.46 6.19 -46.65
N ASN A 243 -4.74 6.52 -46.82
CA ASN A 243 -5.35 6.62 -48.13
C ASN A 243 -4.55 7.68 -48.89
N PRO A 244 -3.81 7.31 -49.96
CA PRO A 244 -3.05 8.30 -50.70
C PRO A 244 -4.08 9.15 -51.45
N GLU A 245 -4.44 10.31 -50.90
CA GLU A 245 -5.12 11.34 -51.66
C GLU A 245 -4.22 11.70 -52.85
N ILE A 246 -4.64 11.22 -54.02
CA ILE A 246 -4.07 11.53 -55.30
C ILE A 246 -4.34 13.02 -55.56
N LEU A 247 -3.36 13.85 -55.25
CA LEU A 247 -3.28 15.21 -55.80
C LEU A 247 -2.83 15.10 -57.26
N THR A 248 -3.77 15.03 -58.19
CA THR A 248 -3.50 15.35 -59.60
C THR A 248 -3.40 16.87 -59.75
N PRO A 249 -2.31 17.41 -60.30
CA PRO A 249 -2.26 18.82 -60.67
C PRO A 249 -3.06 19.01 -61.96
N THR A 250 -4.06 19.89 -61.92
CA THR A 250 -4.70 20.43 -63.12
C THR A 250 -3.70 21.37 -63.79
N ILE A 251 -3.28 21.04 -65.01
CA ILE A 251 -2.53 21.94 -65.88
C ILE A 251 -3.52 22.46 -66.93
N GLU A 252 -3.61 23.78 -67.05
CA GLU A 252 -4.33 24.51 -68.09
C GLU A 252 -3.76 24.28 -69.50
#